data_AF-A0A1B4V368-F1
#
_entry.id   AF-A0A1B4V368-F1
#
_cell.length_a   1.000
_cell.length_b   1.000
_cell.length_c   1.000
_cell.angle_alpha   90.00
_cell.angle_beta   90.00
_cell.angle_gamma   90.00
#
_symmetry.space_group_name_H-M   'P 1'
#
loop_
_entity.id
_entity.type
_entity.pdbx_description
1 polymer ?
#
loop_
_entity_poly.entity_id
_entity_poly.type
_entity_poly.pdbx_seq_one_letter_code
_entity_poly.pdbx_strand_id
1 'polypeptide(L)'
;MRKPILLLLLPLLVSCSYEDMLQKLLPKEESAFAQSYLENVRAKRFDEVRKRLSTELLTPDVDSKLSEVAGYFPDGDLIEVKPIGSNVFTTPDTWRASLTYQYRFTNGWAVANVVLDREKEGLVVKGINVTRLQQSLEEFNAFTLKDKTALHYLFLSLVVIVPTFILYTLVLCIRTPMSKRKWPWIVFILFGVAGFHLDWTSGQTATHLLSAHLFGAAATAASPYAPWILTLSVPLGAIVFLVRRRSLAQQRTAT
;
A
#
# COMPACT_ATOMS: atom_id res chain seq x y z
N MET A 1 -25.90 -26.80 -30.16
CA MET A 1 -24.56 -26.53 -29.60
C MET A 1 -24.41 -25.02 -29.36
N ARG A 2 -24.46 -24.57 -28.10
CA ARG A 2 -24.33 -23.14 -27.75
C ARG A 2 -22.90 -22.89 -27.27
N LYS A 3 -22.11 -22.14 -28.05
CA LYS A 3 -20.77 -21.69 -27.68
C LYS A 3 -20.86 -20.84 -26.39
N PRO A 4 -20.10 -21.13 -25.32
CA PRO A 4 -19.98 -20.19 -24.22
C PRO A 4 -19.14 -19.01 -24.72
N ILE A 5 -19.76 -17.84 -24.82
CA ILE A 5 -19.06 -16.57 -24.97
C ILE A 5 -18.21 -16.41 -23.70
N LEU A 6 -16.92 -16.70 -23.84
CA LEU A 6 -15.88 -16.36 -22.88
C LEU A 6 -15.69 -14.85 -23.00
N LEU A 7 -16.53 -14.07 -22.33
CA LEU A 7 -16.31 -12.64 -22.18
C LEU A 7 -15.16 -12.50 -21.17
N LEU A 8 -13.93 -12.57 -21.69
CA LEU A 8 -12.72 -12.20 -20.98
C LEU A 8 -12.84 -10.69 -20.73
N LEU A 9 -13.38 -10.31 -19.57
CA LEU A 9 -13.32 -8.95 -19.06
C LEU A 9 -11.84 -8.65 -18.81
N LEU A 10 -11.13 -8.17 -19.83
CA LEU A 10 -9.90 -7.40 -19.66
C LEU A 10 -10.28 -6.16 -18.85
N PRO A 11 -9.84 -6.00 -17.60
CA PRO A 11 -9.95 -4.70 -16.97
C PRO A 11 -9.01 -3.76 -17.74
N LEU A 12 -9.61 -2.73 -18.35
CA LEU A 12 -8.90 -1.55 -18.83
C LEU A 12 -8.10 -0.99 -17.66
N LEU A 13 -6.80 -1.28 -17.63
CA LEU A 13 -5.86 -0.65 -16.72
C LEU A 13 -5.70 0.80 -17.16
N VAL A 14 -6.59 1.66 -16.66
CA VAL A 14 -6.35 3.10 -16.64
C VAL A 14 -5.17 3.29 -15.70
N SER A 15 -3.96 3.29 -16.26
CA SER A 15 -2.75 3.68 -15.53
C SER A 15 -2.85 5.17 -15.26
N CYS A 16 -3.50 5.53 -14.16
CA CYS A 16 -3.22 6.81 -13.53
C CYS A 16 -1.76 6.71 -13.07
N SER A 17 -0.86 7.47 -13.68
CA SER A 17 0.55 7.43 -13.28
C SER A 17 0.64 7.90 -11.83
N TYR A 18 1.34 7.14 -10.99
CA TYR A 18 1.48 7.48 -9.58
C TYR A 18 2.14 8.86 -9.41
N GLU A 19 3.08 9.21 -10.29
CA GLU A 19 3.80 10.48 -10.26
C GLU A 19 2.87 11.67 -10.49
N ASP A 20 1.95 11.59 -11.47
CA ASP A 20 0.97 12.66 -11.71
C ASP A 20 0.03 12.85 -10.52
N MET A 21 -0.38 11.75 -9.88
CA MET A 21 -1.20 11.80 -8.68
C MET A 21 -0.43 12.42 -7.51
N LEU A 22 0.82 12.00 -7.29
CA LEU A 22 1.68 12.54 -6.23
C LEU A 22 1.93 14.03 -6.44
N GLN A 23 2.22 14.48 -7.66
CA GLN A 23 2.44 15.90 -7.95
C GLN A 23 1.23 16.78 -7.64
N LYS A 24 0.00 16.26 -7.80
CA LYS A 24 -1.23 16.97 -7.43
C LYS A 24 -1.47 17.01 -5.93
N LEU A 25 -1.04 15.96 -5.21
CA LEU A 25 -1.20 15.82 -3.76
C LEU A 25 -0.04 16.43 -2.95
N LEU A 26 1.07 16.76 -3.61
CA LEU A 26 2.25 17.32 -2.97
C LEU A 26 2.07 18.83 -2.77
N PRO A 27 1.99 19.33 -1.52
CA PRO A 27 1.90 20.76 -1.25
C PRO A 27 3.24 21.43 -1.59
N LYS A 28 3.28 22.23 -2.67
CA LYS A 28 4.52 22.65 -3.32
C LYS A 28 5.40 23.56 -2.46
N GLU A 29 4.81 24.51 -1.75
CA GLU A 29 5.54 25.46 -0.90
C GLU A 29 6.15 24.76 0.31
N GLU A 30 5.36 23.89 0.95
CA GLU A 30 5.74 23.09 2.10
C GLU A 30 6.77 22.03 1.71
N SER A 31 6.69 21.50 0.49
CA SER A 31 7.69 20.58 -0.04
C SER A 31 9.02 21.28 -0.28
N ALA A 32 9.02 22.50 -0.83
CA ALA A 32 10.23 23.29 -0.98
C ALA A 32 10.85 23.64 0.39
N PHE A 33 10.01 24.00 1.37
CA PHE A 33 10.44 24.21 2.75
C PHE A 33 11.07 22.94 3.36
N ALA A 34 10.42 21.79 3.24
CA ALA A 34 10.91 20.52 3.78
C ALA A 34 12.25 20.10 3.16
N GLN A 35 12.41 20.26 1.84
CA GLN A 35 13.68 19.95 1.17
C GLN A 35 14.80 20.88 1.63
N SER A 36 14.55 22.19 1.72
CA SER A 36 15.52 23.15 2.25
C SER A 36 15.89 22.85 3.71
N TYR A 37 14.91 22.44 4.51
CA TYR A 37 15.13 22.06 5.90
C TYR A 37 15.99 20.79 6.03
N LEU A 38 15.70 19.74 5.25
CA LEU A 38 16.51 18.52 5.20
C LEU A 38 17.94 18.79 4.71
N GLU A 39 18.11 19.71 3.76
CA GLU A 39 19.43 20.13 3.30
C GLU A 39 20.22 20.82 4.41
N ASN A 40 19.57 21.61 5.27
CA ASN A 40 20.22 22.17 6.46
C ASN A 40 20.63 21.10 7.48
N VAL A 41 19.80 20.07 7.68
CA VAL A 41 20.14 18.91 8.52
C VAL A 41 21.36 18.19 7.95
N ARG A 42 21.34 17.86 6.65
CA ARG A 42 22.45 17.18 5.95
C ARG A 42 23.75 17.99 6.01
N ALA A 43 23.67 19.31 5.78
CA ALA A 43 24.80 20.23 5.85
C ALA A 43 25.22 20.58 7.29
N LYS A 44 24.62 19.95 8.31
CA LYS A 44 24.90 20.17 9.74
C LYS A 44 24.73 21.63 10.20
N ARG A 45 23.84 22.39 9.53
CA ARG A 45 23.48 23.77 9.89
C ARG A 45 22.43 23.78 11.00
N PHE A 46 22.76 23.21 12.16
CA PHE A 46 21.79 22.95 13.23
C PHE A 46 21.18 24.22 13.83
N ASP A 47 21.86 25.35 13.77
CA ASP A 47 21.29 26.65 14.18
C ASP A 47 20.03 27.01 13.38
N GLU A 48 20.02 26.78 12.06
CA GLU A 48 18.85 27.03 11.23
C GLU A 48 17.76 25.96 11.43
N VAL A 49 18.17 24.72 11.66
CA VAL A 49 17.27 23.59 11.92
C VAL A 49 16.47 23.82 13.21
N ARG A 50 17.12 24.29 14.28
CA ARG A 50 16.49 24.55 15.58
C ARG A 50 15.42 25.63 15.53
N LYS A 51 15.61 26.69 14.75
CA LYS A 51 14.64 27.79 14.60
C LYS A 51 13.27 27.35 14.10
N ARG A 52 13.19 26.20 13.44
CA ARG A 52 11.95 25.65 12.86
C ARG A 52 11.47 24.38 13.54
N LEU A 53 12.21 23.84 14.51
CA LEU A 53 11.74 22.71 15.31
C LEU A 53 10.63 23.16 16.25
N SER A 54 9.68 22.25 16.52
CA SER A 54 8.74 22.47 17.60
C SER A 54 9.45 22.53 18.95
N THR A 55 8.92 23.33 19.87
CA THR A 55 9.48 23.48 21.22
C THR A 55 9.60 22.15 21.96
N GLU A 56 8.71 21.19 21.68
CA GLU A 56 8.74 19.83 22.21
C GLU A 56 9.98 19.04 21.82
N LEU A 57 10.59 19.35 20.66
CA LEU A 57 11.79 18.69 20.15
C LEU A 57 13.09 19.40 20.55
N LEU A 58 13.02 20.59 21.14
CA LEU A 58 14.17 21.34 21.62
C LEU A 58 14.64 20.82 22.99
N THR A 59 15.11 19.58 23.00
CA THR A 59 15.67 18.93 24.19
C THR A 59 17.17 19.27 24.35
N PRO A 60 17.76 19.10 25.55
CA PRO A 60 19.19 19.38 25.77
C PRO A 60 20.14 18.58 24.87
N ASP A 61 19.70 17.43 24.35
CA ASP A 61 20.45 16.53 23.47
C ASP A 61 20.10 16.71 21.98
N VAL A 62 19.34 17.74 21.61
CA VAL A 62 18.86 17.95 20.23
C VAL A 62 20.00 17.99 19.21
N ASP A 63 21.10 18.65 19.51
CA ASP A 63 22.24 18.77 18.58
C ASP A 63 22.91 17.41 18.33
N SER A 64 23.01 16.56 19.37
CA SER A 64 23.54 15.19 19.23
C SER A 64 22.62 14.35 18.36
N LYS A 65 21.30 14.43 18.58
CA LYS A 65 20.31 13.72 17.77
C LYS A 65 20.30 14.19 16.32
N LEU A 66 20.40 15.51 16.09
CA LEU A 66 20.50 16.06 14.73
C LEU A 66 21.78 15.62 14.03
N SER A 67 22.90 15.52 14.77
CA SER A 67 24.14 14.96 14.23
C SER A 67 24.02 13.48 13.88
N GLU A 68 23.31 12.70 14.69
CA GLU A 68 23.01 11.29 14.39
C GLU A 68 22.16 11.19 13.13
N VAL A 69 21.06 11.96 13.04
CA VAL A 69 20.18 12.01 11.87
C VAL A 69 20.95 12.41 10.61
N ALA A 70 21.81 13.42 10.70
CA ALA A 70 22.67 13.82 9.58
C ALA A 70 23.63 12.72 9.14
N GLY A 71 24.10 11.87 10.07
CA GLY A 71 24.97 10.73 9.79
C GLY A 71 24.32 9.59 9.01
N TYR A 72 22.99 9.54 8.91
CA TYR A 72 22.29 8.56 8.07
C TYR A 72 22.27 8.93 6.58
N PHE A 73 22.56 10.19 6.22
CA PHE A 73 22.78 10.53 4.82
C PHE A 73 24.11 9.92 4.34
N PRO A 74 24.11 9.19 3.21
CA PRO A 74 25.34 8.69 2.60
C PRO A 74 26.35 9.80 2.29
N ASP A 75 27.62 9.45 2.38
CA ASP A 75 28.70 10.28 1.86
C ASP A 75 28.67 10.35 0.32
N GLY A 76 29.30 11.38 -0.23
CA GLY A 76 29.39 11.60 -1.68
C GLY A 76 28.41 12.66 -2.20
N ASP A 77 28.43 12.86 -3.51
CA ASP A 77 27.65 13.91 -4.14
C ASP A 77 26.18 13.51 -4.25
N LEU A 78 25.30 14.48 -3.96
CA LEU A 78 23.87 14.33 -4.17
C LEU A 78 23.57 14.37 -5.67
N ILE A 79 23.00 13.29 -6.19
CA ILE A 79 22.66 13.14 -7.61
C ILE A 79 21.20 13.58 -7.84
N GLU A 80 20.29 13.11 -7.00
CA GLU A 80 18.85 13.27 -7.23
C GLU A 80 18.07 13.27 -5.90
N VAL A 81 17.02 14.08 -5.84
CA VAL A 81 16.02 14.08 -4.77
C VAL A 81 14.65 13.89 -5.39
N LYS A 82 13.95 12.83 -5.02
CA LYS A 82 12.62 12.49 -5.55
C LYS A 82 11.59 12.50 -4.43
N PRO A 83 10.46 13.21 -4.55
CA PRO A 83 9.33 13.01 -3.65
C PRO A 83 8.71 11.64 -3.88
N ILE A 84 8.53 10.87 -2.81
CA ILE A 84 8.02 9.49 -2.87
C ILE A 84 6.78 9.28 -1.97
N GLY A 85 6.38 10.31 -1.23
CA GLY A 85 5.18 10.26 -0.40
C GLY A 85 4.75 11.65 0.05
N SER A 86 3.43 11.85 0.10
CA SER A 86 2.77 13.03 0.66
C SER A 86 1.52 12.56 1.39
N ASN A 87 1.47 12.80 2.69
CA ASN A 87 0.26 12.59 3.48
C ASN A 87 -0.09 13.90 4.19
N VAL A 88 -1.20 14.51 3.79
CA VAL A 88 -1.68 15.78 4.34
C VAL A 88 -2.98 15.52 5.09
N PHE A 89 -2.98 15.87 6.39
CA PHE A 89 -4.12 15.82 7.26
C PHE A 89 -4.58 17.25 7.55
N THR A 90 -5.81 17.55 7.18
CA THR A 90 -6.43 18.87 7.38
C THR A 90 -7.76 18.72 8.10
N THR A 91 -7.90 19.41 9.22
CA THR A 91 -9.16 19.66 9.94
C THR A 91 -9.40 21.17 10.01
N PRO A 92 -10.56 21.64 10.49
CA PRO A 92 -10.79 23.08 10.68
C PRO A 92 -9.73 23.77 11.53
N ASP A 93 -9.15 23.05 12.50
CA ASP A 93 -8.24 23.62 13.50
C ASP A 93 -6.78 23.17 13.33
N THR A 94 -6.49 22.19 12.48
CA THR A 94 -5.15 21.60 12.37
C THR A 94 -4.82 21.28 10.94
N TRP A 95 -3.60 21.66 10.55
CA TRP A 95 -2.99 21.21 9.32
C TRP A 95 -1.66 20.55 9.66
N ARG A 96 -1.48 19.32 9.19
CA ARG A 96 -0.27 18.52 9.36
C ARG A 96 0.07 17.83 8.06
N ALA A 97 1.34 17.85 7.66
CA ALA A 97 1.83 17.08 6.53
C ALA A 97 3.00 16.19 6.93
N SER A 98 3.04 14.98 6.38
CA SER A 98 4.20 14.10 6.39
C SER A 98 4.67 13.95 4.95
N LEU A 99 5.86 14.47 4.67
CA LEU A 99 6.45 14.51 3.34
C LEU A 99 7.68 13.58 3.32
N THR A 100 7.72 12.67 2.35
CA THR A 100 8.79 11.68 2.23
C THR A 100 9.53 11.84 0.91
N TYR A 101 10.85 11.84 1.00
CA TYR A 101 11.77 12.01 -0.11
C TYR A 101 12.78 10.88 -0.13
N GLN A 102 13.12 10.44 -1.34
CA GLN A 102 14.24 9.55 -1.58
C GLN A 102 15.40 10.35 -2.18
N TYR A 103 16.58 10.15 -1.62
CA TYR A 103 17.82 10.78 -2.04
C TYR A 103 18.72 9.73 -2.68
N ARG A 104 19.26 10.06 -3.85
CA ARG A 104 20.31 9.31 -4.52
C ARG A 104 21.64 10.03 -4.32
N PHE A 105 22.61 9.32 -3.76
CA PHE A 105 24.00 9.75 -3.71
C PHE A 105 24.85 8.87 -4.61
N THR A 106 26.08 9.32 -4.91
CA THR A 106 27.07 8.49 -5.61
C THR A 106 27.35 7.17 -4.87
N ASN A 107 27.32 7.20 -3.52
CA ASN A 107 27.70 6.06 -2.67
C ASN A 107 26.53 5.52 -1.82
N GLY A 108 25.30 5.64 -2.30
CA GLY A 108 24.14 5.00 -1.66
C GLY A 108 22.86 5.80 -1.76
N TRP A 109 21.89 5.40 -0.96
CA TRP A 109 20.56 5.99 -0.97
C TRP A 109 20.15 6.37 0.46
N ALA A 110 19.22 7.32 0.57
CA ALA A 110 18.54 7.61 1.83
C ALA A 110 17.07 7.90 1.58
N VAL A 111 16.23 7.60 2.57
CA VAL A 111 14.86 8.07 2.63
C VAL A 111 14.73 8.98 3.83
N ALA A 112 14.27 10.19 3.59
CA ALA A 112 14.02 11.19 4.62
C ALA A 112 12.53 11.52 4.67
N ASN A 113 11.98 11.56 5.87
CA ASN A 113 10.64 12.00 6.16
C ASN A 113 10.69 13.22 7.07
N VAL A 114 9.83 14.21 6.77
CA VAL A 114 9.62 15.39 7.61
C VAL A 114 8.14 15.50 7.93
N VAL A 115 7.85 15.74 9.20
CA VAL A 115 6.49 16.06 9.68
C VAL A 115 6.41 17.55 9.95
N LEU A 116 5.46 18.21 9.29
CA LEU A 116 5.21 19.64 9.35
C LEU A 116 3.86 19.91 9.97
N ASP A 117 3.79 20.89 10.85
CA ASP A 117 2.55 21.55 11.27
C ASP A 117 2.53 22.97 10.74
N ARG A 118 1.32 23.46 10.43
CA ARG A 118 1.11 24.87 10.14
C ARG A 118 0.64 25.56 11.41
N GLU A 119 1.46 26.46 11.92
CA GLU A 119 1.17 27.30 13.07
C GLU A 119 0.99 28.77 12.63
N LYS A 120 0.59 29.64 13.57
CA LYS A 120 0.32 31.07 13.28
C LYS A 120 1.53 31.80 12.70
N GLU A 121 2.74 31.38 13.09
CA GLU A 121 4.02 31.99 12.69
C GLU A 121 4.67 31.30 11.47
N GLY A 122 4.00 30.31 10.87
CA GLY A 122 4.46 29.59 9.70
C GLY A 122 4.56 28.08 9.91
N LEU A 123 5.40 27.43 9.11
CA LEU A 123 5.63 25.98 9.19
C LEU A 123 6.61 25.64 10.32
N VAL A 124 6.23 24.67 11.13
CA VAL A 124 7.02 24.12 12.23
C VAL A 124 7.25 22.64 11.99
N VAL A 125 8.47 22.16 12.22
CA VAL A 125 8.87 20.77 12.08
C VAL A 125 8.60 20.03 13.38
N LYS A 126 7.67 19.06 13.32
CA LYS A 126 7.29 18.19 14.44
C LYS A 126 8.04 16.86 14.45
N GLY A 127 8.83 16.57 13.43
CA GLY A 127 9.60 15.34 13.38
C GLY A 127 10.42 15.21 12.11
N ILE A 128 11.53 14.49 12.24
CA ILE A 128 12.43 14.15 11.15
C ILE A 128 12.83 12.70 11.36
N ASN A 129 12.81 11.92 10.28
CA ASN A 129 13.41 10.59 10.28
C ASN A 129 14.21 10.41 9.00
N VAL A 130 15.42 9.85 9.11
CA VAL A 130 16.26 9.54 7.95
C VAL A 130 16.75 8.11 8.08
N THR A 131 16.56 7.33 7.02
CA THR A 131 17.02 5.95 6.95
C THR A 131 17.95 5.80 5.76
N ARG A 132 19.16 5.29 6.02
CA ARG A 132 20.11 4.92 4.97
C ARG A 132 19.66 3.64 4.27
N LEU A 133 19.76 3.59 2.96
CA LEU A 133 19.44 2.43 2.13
C LEU A 133 20.63 2.05 1.24
N GLN A 134 20.73 0.77 0.90
CA GLN A 134 21.75 0.30 -0.05
C GLN A 134 21.31 0.48 -1.51
N GLN A 135 20.01 0.49 -1.76
CA GLN A 135 19.40 0.63 -3.08
C GLN A 135 18.11 1.45 -2.99
N SER A 136 17.49 1.77 -4.13
CA SER A 136 16.22 2.49 -4.15
C SER A 136 15.10 1.66 -3.53
N LEU A 137 14.04 2.30 -3.04
CA LEU A 137 12.85 1.60 -2.55
C LEU A 137 12.13 0.86 -3.68
N GLU A 138 12.17 1.37 -4.90
CA GLU A 138 11.58 0.73 -6.08
C GLU A 138 12.25 -0.60 -6.37
N GLU A 139 13.59 -0.66 -6.28
CA GLU A 139 14.35 -1.90 -6.45
C GLU A 139 14.14 -2.84 -5.26
N PHE A 140 14.17 -2.30 -4.03
CA PHE A 140 13.98 -3.09 -2.81
C PHE A 140 12.59 -3.72 -2.73
N ASN A 141 11.55 -2.99 -3.13
CA ASN A 141 10.16 -3.44 -3.11
C ASN A 141 9.67 -3.99 -4.46
N ALA A 142 10.57 -4.20 -5.41
CA ALA A 142 10.23 -4.73 -6.72
C ALA A 142 9.54 -6.10 -6.59
N PHE A 143 8.51 -6.31 -7.42
CA PHE A 143 7.88 -7.62 -7.53
C PHE A 143 8.81 -8.58 -8.29
N THR A 144 9.67 -9.27 -7.56
CA THR A 144 10.57 -10.30 -8.09
C THR A 144 10.18 -11.69 -7.59
N LEU A 145 10.45 -12.70 -8.42
CA LEU A 145 10.31 -14.11 -8.07
C LEU A 145 11.61 -14.71 -7.53
N LYS A 146 12.73 -13.98 -7.56
CA LYS A 146 14.02 -14.46 -7.06
C LYS A 146 14.08 -14.38 -5.53
N ASP A 147 14.78 -15.33 -4.92
CA ASP A 147 15.08 -15.38 -3.48
C ASP A 147 13.83 -15.33 -2.58
N LYS A 148 12.70 -15.87 -3.06
CA LYS A 148 11.44 -15.96 -2.31
C LYS A 148 11.26 -17.31 -1.66
N THR A 149 10.62 -17.33 -0.50
CA THR A 149 10.34 -18.56 0.25
C THR A 149 9.12 -19.31 -0.32
N ALA A 150 8.95 -20.58 0.06
CA ALA A 150 7.80 -21.38 -0.35
C ALA A 150 6.44 -20.73 0.00
N LEU A 151 6.38 -19.97 1.10
CA LEU A 151 5.19 -19.24 1.52
C LEU A 151 4.75 -18.18 0.49
N HIS A 152 5.70 -17.49 -0.15
CA HIS A 152 5.41 -16.50 -1.18
C HIS A 152 4.73 -17.16 -2.38
N TYR A 153 5.29 -18.27 -2.87
CA TYR A 153 4.72 -18.97 -4.01
C TYR A 153 3.36 -19.60 -3.69
N LEU A 154 3.16 -20.07 -2.44
CA LEU A 154 1.85 -20.53 -1.98
C LEU A 154 0.81 -19.41 -2.05
N PHE A 155 1.13 -18.24 -1.48
CA PHE A 155 0.23 -17.08 -1.53
C PHE A 155 -0.04 -16.64 -2.97
N LEU A 156 1.00 -16.51 -3.80
CA LEU A 156 0.87 -16.12 -5.20
C LEU A 156 -0.05 -17.09 -5.97
N SER A 157 0.10 -18.39 -5.74
CA SER A 157 -0.75 -19.41 -6.35
C SER A 157 -2.20 -19.28 -5.90
N LEU A 158 -2.43 -19.11 -4.59
CA LEU A 158 -3.77 -18.96 -4.03
C LEU A 158 -4.46 -17.66 -4.50
N VAL A 159 -3.71 -16.58 -4.72
CA VAL A 159 -4.25 -15.31 -5.24
C VAL A 159 -4.84 -15.49 -6.63
N VAL A 160 -4.39 -16.47 -7.41
CA VAL A 160 -4.97 -16.82 -8.72
C VAL A 160 -6.07 -17.86 -8.57
N ILE A 161 -5.84 -18.90 -7.77
CA ILE A 161 -6.76 -20.03 -7.61
C ILE A 161 -8.10 -19.60 -6.98
N VAL A 162 -8.07 -18.78 -5.93
CA VAL A 162 -9.29 -18.39 -5.18
C VAL A 162 -10.27 -17.58 -6.04
N PRO A 163 -9.86 -16.50 -6.73
CA PRO A 163 -10.74 -15.79 -7.65
C PRO A 163 -11.27 -16.68 -8.78
N THR A 164 -10.40 -17.53 -9.35
CA THR A 164 -10.82 -18.47 -10.41
C THR A 164 -11.89 -19.43 -9.91
N PHE A 165 -11.73 -19.97 -8.70
CA PHE A 165 -12.70 -20.83 -8.05
C PHE A 165 -14.03 -20.11 -7.77
N ILE A 166 -13.99 -18.86 -7.31
CA ILE A 166 -15.18 -18.02 -7.11
C ILE A 166 -15.90 -17.78 -8.43
N LEU A 167 -15.20 -17.38 -9.49
CA LEU A 167 -15.78 -17.12 -10.80
C LEU A 167 -16.41 -18.39 -11.40
N TYR A 168 -15.71 -19.52 -11.31
CA TYR A 168 -16.26 -20.82 -11.71
C TYR A 168 -17.57 -21.13 -10.97
N THR A 169 -17.56 -20.97 -9.64
CA THR A 169 -18.72 -21.23 -8.80
C THR A 169 -19.87 -20.27 -9.08
N LEU A 170 -19.58 -19.00 -9.35
CA LEU A 170 -20.54 -17.99 -9.76
C LEU A 170 -21.24 -18.38 -11.07
N VAL A 171 -20.47 -18.83 -12.08
CA VAL A 171 -21.03 -19.32 -13.35
C VAL A 171 -21.95 -20.52 -13.10
N LEU A 172 -21.54 -21.46 -12.25
CA LEU A 172 -22.39 -22.58 -11.87
C LEU A 172 -23.67 -22.14 -11.14
N CYS A 173 -23.58 -21.13 -10.26
CA CYS A 173 -24.72 -20.56 -9.55
C CYS A 173 -25.74 -19.94 -10.51
N ILE A 174 -25.27 -19.11 -11.45
CA ILE A 174 -26.13 -18.48 -12.46
C ILE A 174 -26.84 -19.56 -13.31
N ARG A 175 -26.10 -20.59 -13.74
CA ARG A 175 -26.63 -21.68 -14.57
C ARG A 175 -27.52 -22.67 -13.82
N THR A 176 -27.47 -22.72 -12.49
CA THR A 176 -28.28 -23.66 -11.72
C THR A 176 -29.76 -23.19 -11.68
N PRO A 177 -30.71 -24.03 -12.09
CA PRO A 177 -32.12 -23.65 -12.13
C PRO A 177 -32.73 -23.70 -10.72
N MET A 178 -32.63 -22.58 -9.99
CA MET A 178 -33.21 -22.40 -8.65
C MET A 178 -34.55 -21.64 -8.71
N SER A 179 -35.53 -22.01 -7.88
CA SER A 179 -36.90 -21.46 -7.93
C SER A 179 -37.03 -20.06 -7.30
N LYS A 180 -36.31 -19.73 -6.20
CA LYS A 180 -36.25 -18.38 -5.59
C LYS A 180 -34.88 -18.11 -4.90
N ARG A 181 -34.51 -16.83 -4.71
CA ARG A 181 -33.32 -16.32 -3.95
C ARG A 181 -31.92 -16.57 -4.55
N LYS A 182 -31.72 -16.38 -5.86
CA LYS A 182 -30.38 -16.46 -6.49
C LYS A 182 -29.44 -15.31 -6.10
N TRP A 183 -29.96 -14.10 -5.93
CA TRP A 183 -29.17 -12.90 -5.64
C TRP A 183 -28.36 -12.98 -4.34
N PRO A 184 -28.94 -13.41 -3.19
CA PRO A 184 -28.16 -13.62 -1.97
C PRO A 184 -27.00 -14.61 -2.14
N TRP A 185 -27.19 -15.67 -2.93
CA TRP A 185 -26.11 -16.61 -3.24
C TRP A 185 -25.00 -15.97 -4.07
N ILE A 186 -25.35 -15.18 -5.08
CA ILE A 186 -24.37 -14.46 -5.90
C ILE A 186 -23.51 -13.56 -5.02
N VAL A 187 -24.13 -12.73 -4.18
CA VAL A 187 -23.40 -11.85 -3.24
C VAL A 187 -22.53 -12.70 -2.31
N PHE A 188 -23.08 -13.74 -1.70
CA PHE A 188 -22.32 -14.58 -0.77
C PHE A 188 -21.13 -15.30 -1.43
N ILE A 189 -21.25 -15.73 -2.69
CA ILE A 189 -20.16 -16.36 -3.46
C ILE A 189 -19.06 -15.35 -3.79
N LEU A 190 -19.42 -14.11 -4.10
CA LEU A 190 -18.48 -13.07 -4.53
C LEU A 190 -17.53 -12.62 -3.42
N PHE A 191 -17.93 -12.74 -2.15
CA PHE A 191 -17.12 -12.31 -1.03
C PHE A 191 -16.44 -13.48 -0.32
N GLY A 192 -15.13 -13.39 -0.14
CA GLY A 192 -14.40 -14.20 0.82
C GLY A 192 -14.42 -13.56 2.21
N VAL A 193 -14.33 -14.37 3.25
CA VAL A 193 -14.26 -13.94 4.66
C VAL A 193 -12.91 -14.31 5.27
N ALA A 194 -12.48 -13.56 6.29
CA ALA A 194 -11.18 -13.66 6.96
C ALA A 194 -10.00 -13.37 6.01
N GLY A 195 -9.22 -12.35 6.33
CA GLY A 195 -8.11 -11.84 5.51
C GLY A 195 -6.78 -12.38 6.01
N PHE A 196 -6.01 -12.95 5.10
CA PHE A 196 -4.61 -13.31 5.30
C PHE A 196 -3.77 -12.47 4.35
N HIS A 197 -2.79 -11.77 4.90
CA HIS A 197 -1.98 -10.82 4.17
C HIS A 197 -0.53 -11.27 4.20
N LEU A 198 0.18 -11.10 3.09
CA LEU A 198 1.60 -11.34 2.96
C LEU A 198 2.25 -10.12 2.32
N ASP A 199 3.25 -9.56 2.99
CA ASP A 199 4.19 -8.62 2.39
C ASP A 199 5.13 -9.39 1.47
N TRP A 200 5.08 -9.07 0.16
CA TRP A 200 5.88 -9.74 -0.86
C TRP A 200 7.39 -9.51 -0.73
N THR A 201 7.80 -8.38 -0.15
CA THR A 201 9.21 -8.04 0.04
C THR A 201 9.79 -8.81 1.22
N SER A 202 9.14 -8.70 2.39
CA SER A 202 9.68 -9.20 3.65
C SER A 202 9.20 -10.61 4.03
N GLY A 203 8.09 -11.08 3.45
CA GLY A 203 7.42 -12.31 3.84
C GLY A 203 6.64 -12.20 5.15
N GLN A 204 6.50 -11.00 5.72
CA GLN A 204 5.69 -10.80 6.92
C GLN A 204 4.22 -11.08 6.63
N THR A 205 3.56 -11.76 7.56
CA THR A 205 2.14 -12.09 7.44
C THR A 205 1.31 -11.37 8.49
N ALA A 206 0.10 -10.97 8.11
CA ALA A 206 -0.91 -10.46 9.03
C ALA A 206 -2.25 -11.17 8.80
N THR A 207 -3.09 -11.20 9.84
CA THR A 207 -4.41 -11.82 9.78
C THR A 207 -5.48 -10.89 10.32
N HIS A 208 -6.59 -10.79 9.60
CA HIS A 208 -7.76 -9.99 9.96
C HIS A 208 -9.02 -10.84 9.80
N LEU A 209 -9.44 -11.50 10.87
CA LEU A 209 -10.58 -12.44 10.83
C LEU A 209 -11.91 -11.76 10.48
N LEU A 210 -12.09 -10.50 10.89
CA LEU A 210 -13.26 -9.68 10.57
C LEU A 210 -13.00 -8.82 9.34
N SER A 211 -12.89 -9.46 8.18
CA SER A 211 -12.76 -8.79 6.89
C SER A 211 -13.51 -9.53 5.80
N ALA A 212 -13.89 -8.79 4.76
CA ALA A 212 -14.53 -9.33 3.56
C ALA A 212 -13.84 -8.77 2.31
N HIS A 213 -13.49 -9.66 1.38
CA HIS A 213 -12.78 -9.29 0.17
C HIS A 213 -13.54 -9.78 -1.06
N LEU A 214 -13.78 -8.88 -2.01
CA LEU A 214 -14.38 -9.23 -3.30
C LEU A 214 -13.44 -10.17 -4.06
N PHE A 215 -13.98 -11.25 -4.62
CA PHE A 215 -13.25 -12.35 -5.26
C PHE A 215 -12.26 -13.09 -4.35
N GLY A 216 -12.32 -12.88 -3.04
CA GLY A 216 -11.54 -13.64 -2.06
C GLY A 216 -10.03 -13.51 -2.16
N ALA A 217 -9.51 -12.61 -3.00
CA ALA A 217 -8.08 -12.31 -3.08
C ALA A 217 -7.85 -10.92 -3.64
N ALA A 218 -6.70 -10.33 -3.31
CA ALA A 218 -6.22 -9.08 -3.90
C ALA A 218 -4.68 -9.06 -3.94
N ALA A 219 -4.13 -8.28 -4.87
CA ALA A 219 -2.72 -7.92 -4.89
C ALA A 219 -2.65 -6.40 -5.06
N THR A 220 -2.05 -5.71 -4.08
CA THR A 220 -2.06 -4.24 -4.04
C THR A 220 -0.72 -3.71 -3.58
N ALA A 221 -0.25 -2.63 -4.18
CA ALA A 221 0.83 -1.80 -3.67
C ALA A 221 0.32 -0.37 -3.49
N ALA A 222 0.66 0.28 -2.38
CA ALA A 222 0.21 1.64 -2.09
C ALA A 222 0.89 2.70 -2.98
N SER A 223 2.10 2.40 -3.44
CA SER A 223 2.90 3.21 -4.36
C SER A 223 3.92 2.32 -5.07
N PRO A 224 4.60 2.80 -6.12
CA PRO A 224 5.75 2.11 -6.72
C PRO A 224 6.92 1.85 -5.76
N TYR A 225 6.94 2.56 -4.63
CA TYR A 225 7.98 2.47 -3.60
C TYR A 225 7.59 1.54 -2.44
N ALA A 226 6.36 1.02 -2.43
CA ALA A 226 5.82 0.18 -1.36
C ALA A 226 5.81 -1.29 -1.77
N PRO A 227 5.95 -2.23 -0.81
CA PRO A 227 5.85 -3.65 -1.12
C PRO A 227 4.47 -4.02 -1.65
N TRP A 228 4.43 -5.04 -2.51
CA TRP A 228 3.18 -5.69 -2.88
C TRP A 228 2.63 -6.45 -1.68
N ILE A 229 1.36 -6.20 -1.35
CA ILE A 229 0.63 -6.96 -0.35
C ILE A 229 -0.30 -7.93 -1.06
N LEU A 230 -0.05 -9.23 -0.88
CA LEU A 230 -0.92 -10.30 -1.33
C LEU A 230 -1.95 -10.59 -0.25
N THR A 231 -3.22 -10.52 -0.59
CA THR A 231 -4.34 -10.76 0.32
C THR A 231 -5.16 -11.95 -0.14
N LEU A 232 -5.53 -12.81 0.80
CA LEU A 232 -6.36 -14.00 0.59
C LEU A 232 -7.51 -14.03 1.60
N SER A 233 -8.63 -14.57 1.16
CA SER A 233 -9.77 -14.86 2.03
C SER A 233 -10.42 -16.19 1.72
N VAL A 234 -11.11 -16.73 2.73
CA VAL A 234 -11.81 -18.01 2.62
C VAL A 234 -13.08 -17.80 1.79
N PRO A 235 -13.23 -18.47 0.62
CA PRO A 235 -14.38 -18.29 -0.26
C PRO A 235 -15.59 -19.11 0.24
N LEU A 236 -16.04 -18.83 1.47
CA LEU A 236 -17.02 -19.65 2.18
C LEU A 236 -18.33 -19.78 1.40
N GLY A 237 -18.81 -18.70 0.79
CA GLY A 237 -20.04 -18.77 0.00
C GLY A 237 -19.95 -19.63 -1.24
N ALA A 238 -18.80 -19.63 -1.91
CA ALA A 238 -18.54 -20.54 -3.03
C ALA A 238 -18.53 -22.01 -2.58
N ILE A 239 -17.81 -22.31 -1.49
CA ILE A 239 -17.75 -23.67 -0.93
C ILE A 239 -19.15 -24.17 -0.55
N VAL A 240 -19.89 -23.38 0.24
CA VAL A 240 -21.22 -23.76 0.71
C VAL A 240 -22.21 -23.91 -0.45
N PHE A 241 -22.15 -23.03 -1.46
CA PHE A 241 -22.99 -23.15 -2.65
C PHE A 241 -22.74 -24.47 -3.39
N LEU A 242 -21.48 -24.83 -3.65
CA LEU A 242 -21.15 -26.06 -4.37
C LEU A 242 -21.65 -27.31 -3.64
N VAL A 243 -21.50 -27.36 -2.32
CA VAL A 243 -22.00 -28.46 -1.48
C VAL A 243 -23.53 -28.55 -1.56
N ARG A 244 -24.25 -27.42 -1.52
CA ARG A 244 -25.72 -27.39 -1.53
C ARG A 244 -26.36 -27.40 -2.91
N ARG A 245 -25.58 -27.26 -3.99
CA ARG A 245 -26.07 -27.06 -5.36
C ARG A 245 -27.12 -28.07 -5.80
N ARG A 246 -26.94 -29.36 -5.49
CA ARG A 246 -27.87 -30.43 -5.90
C ARG A 246 -29.25 -30.27 -5.24
N SER A 247 -29.28 -30.02 -3.93
CA SER A 247 -30.51 -29.80 -3.17
C SER A 247 -31.27 -28.56 -3.67
N LEU A 248 -30.55 -27.47 -3.94
CA LEU A 248 -31.13 -26.22 -4.48
C LEU A 248 -31.73 -26.38 -5.87
N ALA A 249 -31.19 -27.29 -6.70
CA ALA A 249 -31.75 -27.60 -8.02
C ALA A 249 -33.03 -28.46 -7.92
N GLN A 250 -33.07 -29.42 -7.00
CA GLN A 250 -34.21 -30.32 -6.79
C GLN A 250 -35.45 -29.60 -6.23
N GLN A 251 -35.26 -28.52 -5.45
CA GLN A 251 -36.36 -27.69 -4.93
C GLN A 251 -37.19 -27.01 -6.02
N ARG A 252 -36.68 -26.87 -7.25
CA ARG A 252 -37.45 -26.34 -8.39
C ARG A 252 -38.31 -27.42 -9.05
N THR A 253 -37.88 -28.67 -9.06
CA THR A 253 -38.67 -29.77 -9.64
C THR A 253 -39.84 -30.20 -8.75
N ALA A 254 -39.84 -29.82 -7.47
CA ALA A 254 -40.88 -30.16 -6.50
C ALA A 254 -41.94 -29.04 -6.30
N THR A 255 -41.81 -27.91 -6.99
CA THR A 255 -42.76 -26.77 -6.99
C THR A 255 -43.25 -26.50 -8.39
#